data_AF-A0A1B6LCG3-F1
#
_entry.id   AF-A0A1B6LCG3-F1
#
_cell.length_a   1.000
_cell.length_b   1.000
_cell.length_c   1.000
_cell.angle_alpha   90.00
_cell.angle_beta   90.00
_cell.angle_gamma   90.00
#
_symmetry.space_group_name_H-M   'P 1'
#
loop_
_entity.id
_entity.type
_entity.pdbx_description
1 polymer ?
#
loop_
_entity_poly.entity_id
_entity_poly.type
_entity_poly.pdbx_seq_one_letter_code
_entity_poly.pdbx_strand_id
1 'polypeptide(L)'
;YTDSNGREMLKRVLNQQPTYKAHMEEPIAGNYYPVTTRIMMRDDKTHFSILTDRSQGGTSLRDGEMEIMLHRRMLYDDAFGVGEALNEQAFGRGLVARGTHYLTGGPASSQAADRQLVQERVLAAWTFLTPTTLSLSDWQAAHRMEFSGLKTALPDSVQILTLEPWKGTSFLLRLEHILEKDDDKDAAQPVVVNLQEIFQPFTVRWVRETTLGANQWLEDVSRLVWKKEDNQVDNHQTVSKSPLQDLPVVSLTPMAIKTFIIEVSVQV
;
A
#
# COMPACT_ATOMS: atom_id res chain seq x y z
N TYR A 1 -3.02 2.54 -16.42
CA TYR A 1 -2.09 2.20 -15.33
C TYR A 1 -2.83 1.32 -14.33
N THR A 2 -2.23 0.24 -13.86
CA THR A 2 -2.79 -0.59 -12.77
C THR A 2 -1.76 -0.76 -11.67
N ASP A 3 -2.22 -0.85 -10.42
CA ASP A 3 -1.31 -1.06 -9.29
C ASP A 3 -0.66 -2.47 -9.31
N SER A 4 0.52 -2.56 -8.69
CA SER A 4 1.19 -3.81 -8.34
C SER A 4 1.07 -4.03 -6.84
N ASN A 5 0.16 -4.93 -6.44
CA ASN A 5 -0.11 -5.26 -5.04
C ASN A 5 -0.40 -4.03 -4.17
N GLY A 6 -1.14 -3.07 -4.71
CA GLY A 6 -1.53 -1.83 -4.02
C GLY A 6 -0.43 -0.76 -3.93
N ARG A 7 0.72 -0.96 -4.57
CA ARG A 7 1.87 -0.05 -4.51
C ARG A 7 2.15 0.63 -5.85
N GLU A 8 3.13 0.15 -6.61
CA GLU A 8 3.60 0.82 -7.83
C GLU A 8 2.54 0.79 -8.95
N MET A 9 2.37 1.88 -9.68
CA MET A 9 1.47 2.00 -10.82
C MET A 9 2.21 1.62 -12.10
N LEU A 10 1.86 0.45 -12.64
CA LEU A 10 2.45 -0.04 -13.87
C LEU A 10 1.71 0.50 -15.09
N LYS A 11 2.47 1.06 -16.05
CA LYS A 11 1.91 1.47 -17.35
C LYS A 11 1.52 0.23 -18.16
N ARG A 12 0.26 0.19 -18.59
CA ARG A 12 -0.28 -0.85 -19.47
C ARG A 12 -0.58 -0.21 -20.83
N VAL A 13 -0.22 -0.90 -21.90
CA VAL A 13 -0.49 -0.47 -23.28
C VAL A 13 -1.27 -1.57 -23.97
N LEU A 14 -2.39 -1.19 -24.59
CA LEU A 14 -3.30 -2.11 -25.26
C LEU A 14 -2.55 -2.95 -26.31
N ASN A 15 -2.74 -4.27 -26.28
CA ASN A 15 -2.15 -5.24 -27.21
C ASN A 15 -0.62 -5.24 -27.27
N GLN A 16 0.07 -4.79 -26.21
CA GLN A 16 1.53 -4.74 -26.17
C GLN A 16 2.10 -5.47 -24.96
N GLN A 17 3.24 -6.12 -25.16
CA GLN A 17 4.05 -6.71 -24.09
C GLN A 17 5.45 -6.09 -24.08
N PRO A 18 6.04 -5.78 -22.90
CA PRO A 18 7.34 -5.10 -22.85
C PRO A 18 8.52 -5.96 -23.33
N THR A 19 8.46 -7.27 -23.15
CA THR A 19 9.61 -8.17 -23.33
C THR A 19 9.57 -9.00 -24.61
N TYR A 20 8.44 -9.01 -25.34
CA TYR A 20 8.31 -9.76 -26.59
C TYR A 20 7.23 -9.15 -27.49
N LYS A 21 7.27 -9.51 -28.78
CA LYS A 21 6.22 -9.15 -29.73
C LYS A 21 5.01 -10.05 -29.49
N ALA A 22 3.96 -9.51 -28.91
CA ALA A 22 2.74 -10.25 -28.64
C ALA A 22 1.88 -10.40 -29.89
N HIS A 23 1.41 -11.62 -30.16
CA HIS A 23 0.30 -11.89 -31.06
C HIS A 23 -0.92 -12.20 -30.18
N MET A 24 -1.81 -11.22 -30.01
CA MET A 24 -2.97 -11.36 -29.12
C MET A 24 -4.08 -12.15 -29.82
N GLU A 25 -4.20 -13.44 -29.50
CA GLU A 25 -5.34 -14.27 -29.94
C GLU A 25 -6.63 -13.87 -29.22
N GLU A 26 -6.52 -13.44 -27.96
CA GLU A 26 -7.62 -13.01 -27.10
C GLU A 26 -7.50 -11.50 -26.79
N PRO A 27 -8.00 -10.61 -27.68
CA PRO A 27 -7.78 -9.17 -27.59
C PRO A 27 -8.46 -8.50 -26.39
N ILE A 28 -9.43 -9.16 -25.76
CA ILE A 28 -10.09 -8.66 -24.55
C ILE A 28 -9.39 -9.23 -23.31
N ALA A 29 -9.41 -10.57 -23.15
CA ALA A 29 -8.86 -11.21 -21.96
C ALA A 29 -7.36 -10.96 -21.79
N GLY A 30 -6.60 -10.88 -22.88
CA GLY A 30 -5.16 -10.59 -22.86
C GLY A 30 -4.80 -9.17 -22.39
N ASN A 31 -5.78 -8.28 -22.27
CA ASN A 31 -5.59 -6.90 -21.79
C ASN A 31 -6.20 -6.66 -20.41
N TYR A 32 -6.74 -7.68 -19.75
CA TYR A 32 -7.16 -7.59 -18.35
C TYR A 32 -5.95 -7.71 -17.41
N TYR A 33 -5.88 -6.83 -16.43
CA TYR A 33 -4.83 -6.79 -15.42
C TYR A 33 -5.42 -6.84 -14.02
N PRO A 34 -4.69 -7.38 -13.03
CA PRO A 34 -5.09 -7.27 -11.64
C PRO A 34 -5.08 -5.80 -11.20
N VAL A 35 -6.12 -5.42 -10.46
CA VAL A 35 -6.30 -4.13 -9.80
C VAL A 35 -6.56 -4.45 -8.34
N THR A 36 -5.60 -4.17 -7.46
CA THR A 36 -5.72 -4.44 -6.02
C THR A 36 -6.37 -3.28 -5.31
N THR A 37 -5.97 -2.05 -5.66
CA THR A 37 -6.44 -0.82 -5.03
C THR A 37 -6.85 0.24 -6.02
N ARG A 38 -6.20 0.32 -7.21
CA ARG A 38 -6.43 1.44 -8.14
C ARG A 38 -6.09 1.11 -9.59
N ILE A 39 -6.99 1.49 -10.50
CA ILE A 39 -6.72 1.65 -11.93
C ILE A 39 -6.82 3.14 -12.28
N MET A 40 -5.95 3.61 -13.18
CA MET A 40 -5.89 5.01 -13.58
C MET A 40 -5.62 5.16 -15.07
N MET A 41 -6.27 6.15 -15.68
CA MET A 41 -5.93 6.69 -17.00
C MET A 41 -5.51 8.15 -16.84
N ARG A 42 -4.55 8.61 -17.65
CA ARG A 42 -4.15 10.02 -17.66
C ARG A 42 -3.70 10.46 -19.05
N ASP A 43 -3.91 11.73 -19.33
CA ASP A 43 -3.27 12.46 -20.43
C ASP A 43 -2.23 13.46 -19.86
N ASP A 44 -1.83 14.45 -20.65
CA ASP A 44 -0.85 15.46 -20.21
C ASP A 44 -1.44 16.49 -19.22
N LYS A 45 -2.76 16.57 -19.10
CA LYS A 45 -3.45 17.62 -18.32
C LYS A 45 -4.16 17.06 -17.11
N THR A 46 -4.76 15.89 -17.24
CA THR A 46 -5.71 15.32 -16.29
C THR A 46 -5.49 13.83 -16.08
N HIS A 47 -5.93 13.34 -14.94
CA HIS A 47 -6.04 11.92 -14.65
C HIS A 47 -7.46 11.60 -14.17
N PHE A 48 -7.84 10.33 -14.33
CA PHE A 48 -9.06 9.74 -13.82
C PHE A 48 -8.73 8.36 -13.26
N SER A 49 -9.18 8.08 -12.04
CA SER A 49 -8.89 6.84 -11.33
C SER A 49 -10.17 6.19 -10.80
N ILE A 50 -10.15 4.86 -10.76
CA ILE A 50 -11.13 4.04 -10.05
C ILE A 50 -10.40 3.31 -8.95
N LEU A 51 -10.82 3.55 -7.70
CA LEU A 51 -10.30 2.87 -6.52
C LEU A 51 -11.25 1.73 -6.17
N THR A 52 -10.68 0.55 -5.92
CA THR A 52 -11.42 -0.69 -5.65
C THR A 52 -11.39 -1.03 -4.16
N ASP A 53 -12.51 -1.53 -3.62
CA ASP A 53 -12.58 -2.03 -2.24
C ASP A 53 -11.99 -3.44 -2.05
N ARG A 54 -11.64 -4.10 -3.17
CA ARG A 54 -11.07 -5.45 -3.23
C ARG A 54 -10.30 -5.65 -4.54
N SER A 55 -9.56 -6.76 -4.62
CA SER A 55 -8.91 -7.16 -5.86
C SER A 55 -9.91 -7.53 -6.95
N GLN A 56 -9.75 -6.93 -8.13
CA GLN A 56 -10.60 -7.16 -9.30
C GLN A 56 -9.76 -7.18 -10.58
N GLY A 57 -10.35 -7.67 -11.67
CA GLY A 57 -9.78 -7.51 -13.00
C GLY A 57 -10.23 -6.19 -13.62
N GLY A 58 -9.30 -5.42 -14.16
CA GLY A 58 -9.59 -4.16 -14.84
C GLY A 58 -8.83 -3.98 -16.15
N THR A 59 -9.36 -3.15 -17.03
CA THR A 59 -8.73 -2.82 -18.32
C THR A 59 -9.21 -1.49 -18.89
N SER A 60 -8.63 -1.12 -20.03
CA SER A 60 -9.02 -0.03 -20.90
C SER A 60 -8.86 -0.52 -22.34
N LEU A 61 -9.98 -0.86 -22.98
CA LEU A 61 -9.99 -1.44 -24.34
C LEU A 61 -10.08 -0.37 -25.44
N ARG A 62 -10.47 0.85 -25.07
CA ARG A 62 -10.58 2.01 -25.97
C ARG A 62 -10.12 3.26 -25.22
N ASP A 63 -9.59 4.21 -25.97
CA ASP A 63 -9.17 5.50 -25.41
C ASP A 63 -10.34 6.19 -24.71
N GLY A 64 -10.09 6.68 -23.49
CA GLY A 64 -11.10 7.33 -22.65
C GLY A 64 -12.02 6.37 -21.88
N GLU A 65 -11.86 5.05 -22.02
CA GLU A 65 -12.67 4.06 -21.31
C GLU A 65 -11.86 3.26 -20.29
N MET A 66 -12.44 3.02 -19.12
CA MET A 66 -11.92 2.05 -18.14
C MET A 66 -13.07 1.15 -17.69
N GLU A 67 -12.79 -0.14 -17.54
CA GLU A 67 -13.75 -1.12 -17.06
C GLU A 67 -13.15 -1.98 -15.94
N ILE A 68 -14.02 -2.40 -15.03
CA ILE A 68 -13.71 -3.29 -13.91
C ILE A 68 -14.72 -4.43 -13.93
N MET A 69 -14.22 -5.67 -13.90
CA MET A 69 -15.06 -6.86 -13.80
C MET A 69 -15.55 -7.03 -12.36
N LEU A 70 -16.85 -6.82 -12.14
CA LEU A 70 -17.42 -6.75 -10.80
C LEU A 70 -17.67 -8.11 -10.17
N HIS A 71 -18.18 -9.06 -10.94
CA HIS A 71 -18.55 -10.40 -10.49
C HIS A 71 -18.55 -11.39 -11.65
N ARG A 72 -18.35 -12.67 -11.37
CA ARG A 72 -18.27 -13.74 -12.38
C ARG A 72 -19.11 -14.93 -11.96
N ARG A 73 -19.74 -15.56 -12.94
CA ARG A 73 -20.41 -16.86 -12.80
C ARG A 73 -20.20 -17.66 -14.07
N MET A 74 -19.64 -18.85 -13.94
CA MET A 74 -19.35 -19.77 -15.04
C MET A 74 -20.12 -21.07 -14.80
N LEU A 75 -20.60 -21.69 -15.89
CA LEU A 75 -21.35 -22.95 -15.82
C LEU A 75 -20.48 -24.18 -16.12
N TYR A 76 -19.21 -23.95 -16.46
CA TYR A 76 -18.23 -24.97 -16.79
C TYR A 76 -16.92 -24.70 -16.04
N ASP A 77 -16.22 -25.77 -15.72
CA ASP A 77 -14.85 -25.78 -15.21
C ASP A 77 -13.88 -25.43 -16.36
N ASP A 78 -12.75 -24.82 -16.02
CA ASP A 78 -11.72 -24.40 -16.96
C ASP A 78 -10.61 -25.44 -17.18
N ALA A 79 -10.73 -26.63 -16.57
CA ALA A 79 -9.83 -27.76 -16.65
C ALA A 79 -8.40 -27.50 -16.12
N PHE A 80 -8.21 -26.52 -15.24
CA PHE A 80 -6.92 -26.26 -14.57
C PHE A 80 -6.75 -26.94 -13.20
N GLY A 81 -7.67 -27.85 -12.84
CA GLY A 81 -7.48 -28.82 -11.75
C GLY A 81 -8.37 -28.63 -10.52
N VAL A 82 -9.19 -27.58 -10.46
CA VAL A 82 -10.17 -27.41 -9.36
C VAL A 82 -11.33 -28.40 -9.52
N GLY A 83 -11.79 -28.64 -10.75
CA GLY A 83 -12.82 -29.64 -11.04
C GLY A 83 -14.24 -29.18 -10.73
N GLU A 84 -14.46 -27.87 -10.65
CA GLU A 84 -15.76 -27.26 -10.40
C GLU A 84 -15.92 -25.95 -11.18
N ALA A 85 -17.14 -25.68 -11.65
CA ALA A 85 -17.44 -24.39 -12.28
C ALA A 85 -17.52 -23.29 -11.21
N LEU A 86 -17.07 -22.08 -11.55
CA LEU A 86 -17.24 -20.88 -10.70
C LEU A 86 -18.72 -20.47 -10.62
N ASN A 87 -19.51 -21.17 -9.80
CA ASN A 87 -20.96 -21.09 -9.75
C ASN A 87 -21.48 -20.93 -8.31
N GLU A 88 -20.92 -19.97 -7.58
CA GLU A 88 -21.22 -19.75 -6.16
C GLU A 88 -22.71 -19.42 -5.91
N GLN A 89 -23.26 -20.00 -4.85
CA GLN A 89 -24.66 -19.84 -4.46
C GLN A 89 -24.82 -19.62 -2.95
N ALA A 90 -25.83 -18.85 -2.57
CA ALA A 90 -26.30 -18.69 -1.20
C ALA A 90 -27.83 -18.87 -1.17
N PHE A 91 -28.33 -19.67 -0.21
CA PHE A 91 -29.77 -19.96 -0.06
C PHE A 91 -30.46 -20.45 -1.35
N GLY A 92 -29.76 -21.29 -2.14
CA GLY A 92 -30.26 -21.83 -3.41
C GLY A 92 -30.38 -20.82 -4.55
N ARG A 93 -29.73 -19.66 -4.45
CA ARG A 93 -29.67 -18.62 -5.49
C ARG A 93 -28.23 -18.24 -5.77
N GLY A 94 -27.97 -17.68 -6.95
CA GLY A 94 -26.63 -17.17 -7.31
C GLY A 94 -26.14 -16.15 -6.28
N LEU A 95 -24.87 -16.27 -5.89
CA LEU A 95 -24.26 -15.41 -4.87
C LEU A 95 -24.32 -13.93 -5.29
N VAL A 96 -24.76 -13.08 -4.37
CA VAL A 96 -24.75 -11.63 -4.54
C VAL A 96 -23.58 -11.05 -3.75
N ALA A 97 -22.61 -10.47 -4.45
CA ALA A 97 -21.54 -9.70 -3.86
C ALA A 97 -21.91 -8.21 -3.85
N ARG A 98 -21.65 -7.53 -2.73
CA ARG A 98 -21.71 -6.07 -2.62
C ARG A 98 -20.30 -5.54 -2.51
N GLY A 99 -19.98 -4.52 -3.29
CA GLY A 99 -18.73 -3.78 -3.21
C GLY A 99 -18.93 -2.28 -3.43
N THR A 100 -17.86 -1.54 -3.20
CA THR A 100 -17.80 -0.08 -3.34
C THR A 100 -16.64 0.30 -4.25
N HIS A 101 -16.87 1.27 -5.13
CA HIS A 101 -15.87 1.89 -5.98
C HIS A 101 -15.86 3.39 -5.74
N TYR A 102 -14.67 3.98 -5.70
CA TYR A 102 -14.52 5.44 -5.64
C TYR A 102 -13.95 5.92 -6.96
N LEU A 103 -14.52 7.01 -7.48
CA LEU A 103 -14.09 7.64 -8.72
C LEU A 103 -13.40 8.95 -8.33
N THR A 104 -12.17 9.12 -8.77
CA THR A 104 -11.41 10.36 -8.54
C THR A 104 -10.83 10.87 -9.85
N GLY A 105 -10.49 12.16 -9.87
CA GLY A 105 -9.85 12.77 -11.02
C GLY A 105 -9.43 14.19 -10.70
N GLY A 106 -8.47 14.68 -11.47
CA GLY A 106 -7.88 16.00 -11.27
C GLY A 106 -6.75 16.25 -12.26
N PRO A 107 -5.95 17.31 -12.04
CA PRO A 107 -4.73 17.56 -12.81
C PRO A 107 -3.80 16.33 -12.84
N ALA A 108 -3.08 16.11 -13.93
CA ALA A 108 -2.15 14.98 -14.06
C ALA A 108 -1.05 14.97 -12.97
N SER A 109 -0.77 16.14 -12.36
CA SER A 109 0.24 16.33 -11.32
C SER A 109 -0.25 16.13 -9.89
N SER A 110 -1.54 15.83 -9.66
CA SER A 110 -2.15 15.80 -8.33
C SER A 110 -2.63 14.40 -7.93
N GLN A 111 -1.76 13.39 -8.03
CA GLN A 111 -2.11 11.99 -7.74
C GLN A 111 -1.88 11.61 -6.26
N ALA A 112 -1.28 12.50 -5.45
CA ALA A 112 -1.08 12.27 -4.02
C ALA A 112 -2.41 12.16 -3.24
N ALA A 113 -3.43 12.94 -3.60
CA ALA A 113 -4.74 12.85 -2.96
C ALA A 113 -5.41 11.49 -3.18
N ASP A 114 -5.27 10.89 -4.37
CA ASP A 114 -5.74 9.53 -4.65
C ASP A 114 -5.04 8.52 -3.74
N ARG A 115 -3.73 8.67 -3.51
CA ARG A 115 -2.94 7.79 -2.63
C ARG A 115 -3.41 7.85 -1.20
N GLN A 116 -3.65 9.05 -0.69
CA GLN A 116 -4.20 9.26 0.65
C GLN A 116 -5.58 8.61 0.77
N LEU A 117 -6.46 8.84 -0.20
CA LEU A 117 -7.78 8.23 -0.21
C LEU A 117 -7.72 6.71 -0.24
N VAL A 118 -6.81 6.11 -1.02
CA VAL A 118 -6.59 4.65 -0.98
C VAL A 118 -6.27 4.20 0.45
N GLN A 119 -5.34 4.87 1.14
CA GLN A 119 -4.96 4.48 2.51
C GLN A 119 -6.09 4.63 3.51
N GLU A 120 -6.87 5.72 3.43
CA GLU A 120 -8.05 5.93 4.27
C GLU A 120 -9.09 4.83 4.12
N ARG A 121 -9.22 4.24 2.93
CA ARG A 121 -10.20 3.17 2.66
C ARG A 121 -9.67 1.79 3.01
N VAL A 122 -8.40 1.52 2.73
CA VAL A 122 -7.77 0.24 3.11
C VAL A 122 -7.66 0.11 4.63
N LEU A 123 -7.41 1.21 5.34
CA LEU A 123 -7.32 1.27 6.80
C LEU A 123 -8.47 2.05 7.43
N ALA A 124 -9.70 1.80 6.96
CA ALA A 124 -10.88 2.45 7.50
C ALA A 124 -11.04 2.21 9.01
N ALA A 125 -11.51 3.23 9.73
CA ALA A 125 -11.72 3.16 11.17
C ALA A 125 -12.69 2.05 11.56
N TRP A 126 -12.34 1.31 12.61
CA TRP A 126 -13.20 0.26 13.15
C TRP A 126 -14.28 0.88 14.05
N THR A 127 -15.54 0.54 13.77
CA THR A 127 -16.67 0.98 14.58
C THR A 127 -17.01 -0.08 15.61
N PHE A 128 -16.99 0.30 16.88
CA PHE A 128 -17.37 -0.54 18.00
C PHE A 128 -18.65 0.00 18.64
N LEU A 129 -19.58 -0.89 18.95
CA LEU A 129 -20.84 -0.54 19.60
C LEU A 129 -20.91 -1.29 20.93
N THR A 130 -21.25 -0.58 22.00
CA THR A 130 -21.43 -1.16 23.34
C THR A 130 -22.79 -0.76 23.90
N PRO A 131 -23.62 -1.73 24.35
CA PRO A 131 -24.88 -1.40 25.00
C PRO A 131 -24.62 -0.76 26.36
N THR A 132 -25.36 0.30 26.69
CA THR A 132 -25.23 0.98 27.98
C THR A 132 -26.57 1.54 28.46
N THR A 133 -26.74 1.58 29.77
CA THR A 133 -27.86 2.27 30.45
C THR A 133 -27.44 3.65 30.97
N LEU A 134 -26.17 4.01 30.85
CA LEU A 134 -25.66 5.32 31.26
C LEU A 134 -26.15 6.42 30.33
N SER A 135 -26.37 7.61 30.88
CA SER A 135 -26.54 8.81 30.07
C SER A 135 -25.22 9.17 29.37
N LEU A 136 -25.28 10.00 28.33
CA LEU A 136 -24.07 10.49 27.64
C LEU A 136 -23.12 11.21 28.61
N SER A 137 -23.64 12.02 29.53
CA SER A 137 -22.84 12.73 30.53
C SER A 137 -22.14 11.79 31.50
N ASP A 138 -22.84 10.75 31.98
CA ASP A 138 -22.24 9.76 32.89
C ASP A 138 -21.17 8.93 32.17
N TRP A 139 -21.39 8.60 30.90
CA TRP A 139 -20.42 7.88 30.08
C TRP A 139 -19.13 8.68 29.89
N GLN A 140 -19.27 9.96 29.52
CA GLN A 140 -18.14 10.88 29.34
C GLN A 140 -17.37 11.13 30.64
N ALA A 141 -18.05 11.12 31.79
CA ALA A 141 -17.41 11.24 33.09
C ALA A 141 -16.65 9.96 33.50
N ALA A 142 -17.15 8.78 33.10
CA ALA A 142 -16.57 7.50 33.49
C ALA A 142 -15.47 6.98 32.54
N HIS A 143 -15.44 7.44 31.28
CA HIS A 143 -14.56 6.88 30.25
C HIS A 143 -13.74 7.94 29.51
N ARG A 144 -12.60 7.53 28.96
CA ARG A 144 -11.83 8.36 28.04
C ARG A 144 -12.48 8.32 26.66
N MET A 145 -12.89 9.49 26.17
CA MET A 145 -13.58 9.62 24.89
C MET A 145 -12.64 9.73 23.69
N GLU A 146 -11.36 10.00 23.94
CA GLU A 146 -10.36 10.19 22.91
C GLU A 146 -9.03 9.57 23.34
N PHE A 147 -8.33 9.00 22.37
CA PHE A 147 -6.97 8.48 22.53
C PHE A 147 -6.19 8.74 21.24
N SER A 148 -4.98 9.27 21.37
CA SER A 148 -4.00 9.34 20.28
C SER A 148 -2.77 8.50 20.63
N GLY A 149 -2.36 7.65 19.70
CA GLY A 149 -1.10 6.91 19.81
C GLY A 149 0.13 7.74 19.42
N LEU A 150 -0.06 8.82 18.67
CA LEU A 150 1.00 9.68 18.14
C LEU A 150 0.99 11.04 18.85
N LYS A 151 2.17 11.59 19.17
CA LYS A 151 2.28 12.95 19.71
C LYS A 151 2.05 14.03 18.64
N THR A 152 2.38 13.70 17.39
CA THR A 152 2.23 14.60 16.24
C THR A 152 1.86 13.75 15.04
N ALA A 153 1.03 14.30 14.15
CA ALA A 153 0.68 13.64 12.91
C ALA A 153 1.96 13.34 12.10
N LEU A 154 1.98 12.16 11.46
CA LEU A 154 3.00 11.85 10.48
C LEU A 154 2.84 12.77 9.27
N PRO A 155 3.93 13.04 8.53
CA PRO A 155 3.82 13.64 7.21
C PRO A 155 2.86 12.83 6.34
N ASP A 156 2.03 13.51 5.57
CA ASP A 156 0.98 12.95 4.71
C ASP A 156 1.46 11.84 3.74
N SER A 157 2.74 11.83 3.39
CA SER A 157 3.36 10.82 2.53
C SER A 157 3.90 9.60 3.29
N VAL A 158 3.86 9.60 4.62
CA VAL A 158 4.42 8.55 5.48
C VAL A 158 3.33 7.82 6.25
N GLN A 159 3.44 6.50 6.28
CA GLN A 159 2.51 5.63 6.98
C GLN A 159 3.24 4.61 7.86
N ILE A 160 2.68 4.34 9.04
CA ILE A 160 3.05 3.17 9.84
C ILE A 160 2.34 1.97 9.23
N LEU A 161 3.09 1.19 8.46
CA LEU A 161 2.59 -0.05 7.85
C LEU A 161 2.51 -1.19 8.87
N THR A 162 3.39 -1.19 9.88
CA THR A 162 3.38 -2.19 10.94
C THR A 162 3.88 -1.58 12.24
N LEU A 163 3.17 -1.86 13.33
CA LEU A 163 3.67 -1.69 14.70
C LEU A 163 3.21 -2.91 15.50
N GLU A 164 4.12 -3.85 15.74
CA GLU A 164 3.80 -5.11 16.40
C GLU A 164 4.81 -5.46 17.51
N PRO A 165 4.38 -6.08 18.62
CA PRO A 165 5.31 -6.57 19.63
C PRO A 165 6.30 -7.57 19.04
N TRP A 166 7.58 -7.49 19.45
CA TRP A 166 8.62 -8.40 18.99
C TRP A 166 9.11 -9.32 20.12
N LYS A 167 9.96 -8.81 21.01
CA LYS A 167 10.49 -9.55 22.18
C LYS A 167 10.67 -8.62 23.37
N GLY A 168 10.20 -9.00 24.55
CA GLY A 168 10.32 -8.18 25.76
C GLY A 168 9.70 -6.80 25.56
N THR A 169 10.50 -5.75 25.66
CA THR A 169 10.13 -4.34 25.50
C THR A 169 10.38 -3.80 24.09
N SER A 170 10.56 -4.68 23.09
CA SER A 170 10.80 -4.28 21.71
C SER A 170 9.60 -4.50 20.80
N PHE A 171 9.52 -3.68 19.74
CA PHE A 171 8.50 -3.73 18.70
C PHE A 171 9.15 -3.77 17.32
N LEU A 172 8.48 -4.42 16.38
CA LEU A 172 8.75 -4.27 14.95
C LEU A 172 7.95 -3.08 14.42
N LEU A 173 8.67 -2.12 13.84
CA LEU A 173 8.12 -0.93 13.22
C LEU A 173 8.43 -0.96 11.72
N ARG A 174 7.41 -0.84 10.88
CA ARG A 174 7.58 -0.55 9.45
C ARG A 174 7.01 0.81 9.12
N LEU A 175 7.82 1.63 8.48
CA LEU A 175 7.41 2.90 7.90
C LEU A 175 7.52 2.80 6.39
N GLU A 176 6.50 3.32 5.71
CA GLU A 176 6.52 3.43 4.26
C GLU A 176 6.29 4.85 3.78
N HIS A 177 6.86 5.17 2.62
CA HIS A 177 6.48 6.33 1.83
C HIS A 177 5.46 5.90 0.77
N ILE A 178 4.22 6.40 0.85
CA ILE A 178 3.10 5.90 0.05
C ILE A 178 3.10 6.40 -1.40
N LEU A 179 3.81 7.49 -1.66
CA LEU A 179 3.85 8.14 -2.97
C LEU A 179 5.00 7.62 -3.84
N GLU A 180 4.75 7.60 -5.15
CA GLU A 180 5.76 7.50 -6.20
C GLU A 180 6.34 8.86 -6.55
N LYS A 181 7.56 8.87 -7.12
CA LYS A 181 8.33 10.08 -7.44
C LYS A 181 7.56 11.11 -8.28
N ASP A 182 6.68 10.64 -9.17
CA ASP A 182 5.94 11.49 -10.11
C ASP A 182 4.45 11.62 -9.76
N ASP A 183 4.02 11.15 -8.58
CA ASP A 183 2.63 11.30 -8.13
C ASP A 183 2.28 12.76 -7.86
N ASP A 184 3.23 13.52 -7.28
CA ASP A 184 3.10 14.94 -6.98
C ASP A 184 4.49 15.55 -6.77
N LYS A 185 4.77 16.72 -7.38
CA LYS A 185 6.12 17.32 -7.34
C LYS A 185 6.53 17.76 -5.94
N ASP A 186 5.58 18.21 -5.13
CA ASP A 186 5.86 18.79 -3.82
C ASP A 186 5.72 17.72 -2.72
N ALA A 187 4.74 16.83 -2.83
CA ALA A 187 4.51 15.79 -1.82
C ALA A 187 5.43 14.56 -1.99
N ALA A 188 5.86 14.22 -3.21
CA ALA A 188 6.72 13.05 -3.45
C ALA A 188 8.23 13.34 -3.25
N GLN A 189 8.57 14.08 -2.20
CA GLN A 189 9.94 14.38 -1.82
C GLN A 189 10.41 13.47 -0.67
N PRO A 190 11.72 13.20 -0.54
CA PRO A 190 12.24 12.47 0.62
C PRO A 190 11.85 13.17 1.94
N VAL A 191 11.34 12.38 2.88
CA VAL A 191 10.89 12.87 4.19
C VAL A 191 11.80 12.34 5.29
N VAL A 192 11.98 13.13 6.34
CA VAL A 192 12.73 12.76 7.54
C VAL A 192 11.77 12.69 8.73
N VAL A 193 11.79 11.57 9.45
CA VAL A 193 10.93 11.29 10.60
C VAL A 193 11.80 11.04 11.83
N ASN A 194 11.52 11.74 12.93
CA ASN A 194 12.15 11.49 14.22
C ASN A 194 11.29 10.53 15.06
N LEU A 195 11.80 9.32 15.31
CA LEU A 195 11.14 8.25 16.05
C LEU A 195 11.24 8.38 17.56
N GLN A 196 12.11 9.24 18.11
CA GLN A 196 12.35 9.32 19.55
C GLN A 196 11.05 9.56 20.34
N GLU A 197 10.25 10.49 19.84
CA GLU A 197 9.08 11.02 20.52
C GLU A 197 7.81 10.97 19.67
N ILE A 198 7.81 10.16 18.62
CA ILE A 198 6.65 10.05 17.73
C ILE A 198 5.42 9.44 18.43
N PHE A 199 5.64 8.50 19.35
CA PHE A 199 4.58 7.81 20.08
C PHE A 199 4.29 8.50 21.42
N GLN A 200 3.01 8.62 21.75
CA GLN A 200 2.55 9.19 23.01
C GLN A 200 2.69 8.20 24.20
N PRO A 201 2.37 6.89 24.06
CA PRO A 201 2.42 5.97 25.20
C PRO A 201 3.83 5.56 25.65
N PHE A 202 4.85 5.72 24.80
CA PHE A 202 6.21 5.27 25.07
C PHE A 202 7.25 6.07 24.30
N THR A 203 8.48 6.06 24.81
CA THR A 203 9.66 6.67 24.18
C THR A 203 10.53 5.60 23.53
N VAL A 204 10.99 5.84 22.30
CA VAL A 204 11.94 4.95 21.61
C VAL A 204 13.34 5.22 22.16
N ARG A 205 13.97 4.21 22.76
CA ARG A 205 15.32 4.27 23.34
C ARG A 205 16.40 3.86 22.35
N TRP A 206 16.04 2.90 21.49
CA TRP A 206 16.97 2.29 20.57
C TRP A 206 16.22 1.91 19.30
N VAL A 207 16.89 2.03 18.16
CA VAL A 207 16.38 1.67 16.85
C VAL A 207 17.47 0.92 16.10
N ARG A 208 17.10 -0.14 15.37
CA ARG A 208 18.01 -0.78 14.43
C ARG A 208 17.27 -1.28 13.22
N GLU A 209 17.81 -0.97 12.04
CA GLU A 209 17.22 -1.33 10.76
C GLU A 209 17.50 -2.78 10.39
N THR A 210 16.50 -3.44 9.81
CA THR A 210 16.53 -4.83 9.37
C THR A 210 16.08 -4.93 7.92
N THR A 211 16.30 -6.08 7.30
CA THR A 211 15.62 -6.48 6.06
C THR A 211 14.10 -6.46 6.24
N LEU A 212 13.33 -6.37 5.14
CA LEU A 212 11.86 -6.37 5.18
C LEU A 212 11.23 -7.53 5.99
N GLY A 213 11.84 -8.72 5.93
CA GLY A 213 11.44 -9.90 6.68
C GLY A 213 11.85 -9.91 8.16
N ALA A 214 12.47 -8.85 8.67
CA ALA A 214 12.93 -8.69 10.05
C ALA A 214 13.85 -9.82 10.58
N ASN A 215 14.54 -10.54 9.69
CA ASN A 215 15.35 -11.72 10.02
C ASN A 215 16.87 -11.51 9.87
N GLN A 216 17.31 -10.37 9.34
CA GLN A 216 18.71 -10.00 9.19
C GLN A 216 18.90 -8.50 9.43
N TRP A 217 19.98 -8.09 10.10
CA TRP A 217 20.36 -6.69 10.24
C TRP A 217 20.75 -6.13 8.87
N LEU A 218 20.29 -4.90 8.55
CA LEU A 218 20.51 -4.34 7.22
C LEU A 218 22.01 -4.16 6.90
N GLU A 219 22.81 -3.83 7.92
CA GLU A 219 24.27 -3.70 7.80
C GLU A 219 24.94 -4.99 7.33
N ASP A 220 24.43 -6.15 7.77
CA ASP A 220 24.96 -7.48 7.45
C ASP A 220 24.54 -7.99 6.07
N VAL A 221 23.65 -7.31 5.35
CA VAL A 221 23.11 -7.77 4.06
C VAL A 221 24.15 -7.69 2.96
N SER A 222 24.68 -8.80 2.47
CA SER A 222 25.52 -8.81 1.26
C SER A 222 24.69 -9.13 0.01
N ARG A 223 24.72 -8.26 -1.00
CA ARG A 223 24.00 -8.48 -2.29
C ARG A 223 24.97 -9.03 -3.33
N LEU A 224 24.50 -10.00 -4.11
CA LEU A 224 25.22 -10.48 -5.28
C LEU A 224 25.33 -9.37 -6.33
N VAL A 225 26.50 -9.26 -6.95
CA VAL A 225 26.77 -8.32 -8.04
C VAL A 225 26.69 -9.09 -9.36
N TRP A 226 25.68 -8.75 -10.17
CA TRP A 226 25.45 -9.39 -11.46
C TRP A 226 25.96 -8.49 -12.59
N LYS A 227 26.58 -9.10 -13.61
CA LYS A 227 26.83 -8.44 -14.90
C LYS A 227 25.59 -8.63 -15.76
N LYS A 228 24.85 -7.56 -15.98
CA LYS A 228 23.67 -7.57 -16.85
C LYS A 228 24.12 -7.54 -18.31
N GLU A 229 23.30 -8.07 -19.21
CA GLU A 229 23.59 -8.13 -20.66
C GLU A 229 23.42 -6.77 -21.36
N ASP A 230 22.97 -5.74 -20.64
CA ASP A 230 22.94 -4.35 -21.11
C ASP A 230 24.21 -3.58 -20.73
N ASN A 231 24.70 -2.73 -21.63
CA ASN A 231 25.91 -1.91 -21.46
C ASN A 231 25.75 -0.76 -20.43
N GLN A 232 24.84 -0.88 -19.48
CA GLN A 232 24.71 0.06 -18.38
C GLN A 232 25.31 -0.56 -17.12
N VAL A 233 26.56 -0.18 -16.84
CA VAL A 233 27.13 -0.36 -15.51
C VAL A 233 26.43 0.65 -14.60
N ASP A 234 25.32 0.26 -14.00
CA ASP A 234 24.83 0.95 -12.82
C ASP A 234 25.92 0.79 -11.75
N ASN A 235 26.64 1.88 -11.51
CA ASN A 235 27.37 2.06 -10.26
C ASN A 235 26.30 2.14 -9.15
N HIS A 236 25.80 0.98 -8.72
CA HIS A 236 25.20 0.87 -7.41
C HIS A 236 26.31 1.21 -6.41
N GLN A 237 26.47 2.49 -6.12
CA GLN A 237 26.98 2.90 -4.82
C GLN A 237 26.05 2.22 -3.84
N THR A 238 26.55 1.18 -3.19
CA THR A 238 25.99 0.70 -1.94
C THR A 238 25.82 1.93 -1.07
N VAL A 239 24.57 2.38 -0.93
CA VAL A 239 24.20 3.45 0.01
C VAL A 239 24.93 3.10 1.30
N SER A 240 25.72 4.05 1.80
CA SER A 240 26.53 3.87 3.00
C SER A 240 25.68 3.18 4.05
N LYS A 241 26.03 1.93 4.37
CA LYS A 241 25.42 1.18 5.46
C LYS A 241 26.00 1.71 6.77
N SER A 242 25.78 2.98 7.03
CA SER A 242 26.05 3.52 8.34
C SER A 242 24.97 2.95 9.24
N PRO A 243 25.33 2.23 10.32
CA PRO A 243 24.35 1.85 11.31
C PRO A 243 23.64 3.13 11.76
N LEU A 244 22.32 3.17 11.71
CA LEU A 244 21.52 4.11 12.49
C LEU A 244 21.71 3.71 13.95
N GLN A 245 22.89 3.98 14.51
CA GLN A 245 23.26 3.53 15.86
C GLN A 245 22.98 4.58 16.93
N ASP A 246 22.87 5.87 16.57
CA ASP A 246 22.83 6.94 17.60
C ASP A 246 21.67 7.92 17.50
N LEU A 247 20.94 7.99 16.38
CA LEU A 247 19.85 8.95 16.21
C LEU A 247 18.60 8.25 15.68
N PRO A 248 17.43 8.40 16.34
CA PRO A 248 16.16 7.85 15.88
C PRO A 248 15.57 8.64 14.70
N VAL A 249 16.42 9.17 13.82
CA VAL A 249 16.01 10.00 12.68
C VAL A 249 16.12 9.19 11.41
N VAL A 250 14.98 8.91 10.78
CA VAL A 250 14.87 8.05 9.61
C VAL A 250 14.50 8.88 8.39
N SER A 251 15.26 8.75 7.31
CA SER A 251 14.88 9.29 6.00
C SER A 251 14.19 8.21 5.14
N LEU A 252 13.06 8.58 4.54
CA LEU A 252 12.26 7.77 3.61
C LEU A 252 12.21 8.49 2.26
N THR A 253 12.70 7.84 1.21
CA THR A 253 12.48 8.29 -0.18
C THR A 253 11.13 7.78 -0.68
N PRO A 254 10.57 8.35 -1.76
CA PRO A 254 9.39 7.80 -2.42
C PRO A 254 9.49 6.28 -2.62
N MET A 255 8.38 5.58 -2.39
CA MET A 255 8.24 4.12 -2.42
C MET A 255 9.05 3.30 -1.40
N ALA A 256 9.88 3.92 -0.56
CA ALA A 256 10.67 3.19 0.43
C ALA A 256 9.77 2.53 1.48
N ILE A 257 10.12 1.30 1.87
CA ILE A 257 9.69 0.69 3.14
C ILE A 257 10.94 0.43 3.95
N LYS A 258 10.97 0.94 5.18
CA LYS A 258 12.05 0.66 6.13
C LYS A 258 11.51 -0.07 7.34
N THR A 259 12.26 -1.07 7.79
CA THR A 259 11.85 -2.02 8.82
C THR A 259 12.82 -1.94 9.98
N PHE A 260 12.31 -1.68 11.18
CA PHE A 260 13.10 -1.43 12.37
C PHE A 260 12.67 -2.30 13.53
N ILE A 261 13.63 -2.80 14.29
CA ILE A 261 13.37 -3.20 15.67
C ILE A 261 13.60 -1.97 16.55
N ILE A 262 12.58 -1.58 17.31
CA ILE A 262 12.65 -0.48 18.26
C ILE A 262 12.55 -1.02 19.69
N GLU A 263 13.40 -0.55 20.59
CA GLU A 263 13.24 -0.79 22.02
C GLU A 263 12.61 0.43 22.67
N VAL A 264 11.59 0.21 23.49
CA VAL A 264 10.79 1.29 24.06
C VAL A 264 10.81 1.28 25.57
N SER A 265 10.51 2.43 26.17
CA SER A 265 10.09 2.51 27.56
C SER A 265 8.78 3.22 27.70
N VAL A 266 7.89 2.63 28.49
CA VAL A 266 6.60 3.22 28.84
C VAL A 266 6.84 4.46 29.69
N GLN A 267 6.14 5.53 29.37
CA GLN A 267 6.09 6.71 30.23
C GLN A 267 5.11 6.39 31.37
N VAL A 268 5.62 6.32 32.61
CA VAL A 268 4.80 6.14 33.83
C VAL A 268 4.01 7.40 34.11
#